data_AF-A0A8H7VWE8-F1
#
_entry.id   AF-A0A8H7VWE8-F1
#
_cell.length_a   1.000
_cell.length_b   1.000
_cell.length_c   1.000
_cell.angle_alpha   90.00
_cell.angle_beta   90.00
_cell.angle_gamma   90.00
#
_symmetry.space_group_name_H-M   'P 1'
#
loop_
_entity.id
_entity.type
_entity.pdbx_description
1 polymer ?
#
loop_
_entity_poly.entity_id
_entity_poly.type
_entity_poly.pdbx_seq_one_letter_code
_entity_poly.pdbx_strand_id
1 'polypeptide(L)'
;MAFITFVRANPALAPLFLFCGAGCAAAVTYPLYLLKTHPEIQIDRKNNPFPWQRVQQHQNIKLLNATPEFYAARKDMKSTSFK
;
A
#
# COMPACT_ATOMS: atom_id res chain seq x y z
N MET A 1 22.44 22.93 -1.77
CA MET A 1 21.36 23.89 -2.08
C MET A 1 21.14 24.12 -3.58
N ALA A 2 22.05 23.75 -4.49
CA ALA A 2 21.98 24.08 -5.92
C ALA A 2 20.63 23.78 -6.62
N PHE A 3 20.02 22.61 -6.36
CA PHE A 3 18.74 22.25 -6.96
C PHE A 3 17.57 23.14 -6.51
N ILE A 4 17.54 23.49 -5.22
CA ILE A 4 16.48 24.35 -4.68
C ILE A 4 16.61 25.77 -5.26
N THR A 5 17.82 26.28 -5.39
CA THR A 5 18.08 27.57 -6.04
C THR A 5 17.66 27.54 -7.52
N PHE A 6 17.93 26.44 -8.23
CA PHE A 6 17.53 26.24 -9.63
C PHE A 6 16.00 26.26 -9.82
N VAL A 7 15.25 25.56 -8.97
CA VAL A 7 13.78 25.54 -9.01
C VAL A 7 13.19 26.91 -8.64
N ARG A 8 13.80 27.63 -7.69
CA ARG A 8 13.38 29.00 -7.36
C ARG A 8 13.63 29.99 -8.49
N ALA A 9 14.71 29.83 -9.24
CA ALA A 9 14.99 30.63 -10.42
C ALA A 9 14.03 30.33 -11.59
N ASN A 10 13.46 29.12 -11.64
CA ASN A 10 12.58 28.66 -12.73
C ASN A 10 11.29 28.04 -12.18
N PRO A 11 10.34 28.86 -11.67
CA PRO A 11 9.14 28.36 -11.00
C PRO A 11 8.23 27.53 -11.92
N ALA A 12 8.26 27.78 -13.24
CA ALA A 12 7.50 27.01 -14.23
C ALA A 12 7.89 25.52 -14.29
N LEU A 13 9.12 25.16 -13.88
CA LEU A 13 9.61 23.78 -13.87
C LEU A 13 9.25 23.02 -12.59
N ALA A 14 8.85 23.71 -11.52
CA ALA A 14 8.46 23.08 -10.26
C ALA A 14 7.37 22.00 -10.39
N PRO A 15 6.24 22.21 -11.11
CA PRO A 15 5.22 21.18 -11.27
C PRO A 15 5.74 19.94 -12.01
N LEU A 16 6.64 20.10 -12.98
CA LEU A 16 7.24 18.98 -13.70
C LEU A 16 8.01 18.07 -12.75
N PHE A 17 8.90 18.64 -11.93
CA PHE A 17 9.67 17.87 -10.96
C PHE A 17 8.79 17.24 -9.88
N LEU A 18 7.70 17.91 -9.48
CA LEU A 18 6.74 17.35 -8.53
C LEU A 18 6.11 16.06 -9.08
N PHE A 19 5.57 16.09 -10.30
CA PHE A 19 4.92 14.91 -10.87
C PHE A 19 5.91 13.79 -11.20
N CYS A 20 7.10 14.12 -11.73
CA CYS A 20 8.13 13.11 -11.96
C CYS A 20 8.62 12.48 -10.65
N GLY A 21 8.90 13.29 -9.64
CA GLY A 21 9.32 12.82 -8.32
C GLY A 21 8.24 11.98 -7.62
N ALA A 22 6.98 12.43 -7.69
CA ALA A 22 5.84 11.68 -7.19
C ALA A 22 5.68 10.33 -7.90
N GLY A 23 5.85 10.29 -9.22
CA GLY A 23 5.82 9.05 -10.01
C GLY A 23 6.90 8.06 -9.59
N CYS A 24 8.15 8.52 -9.46
CA CYS A 24 9.26 7.67 -8.98
C CYS A 24 9.01 7.16 -7.55
N ALA A 25 8.51 8.01 -6.65
CA ALA A 25 8.18 7.61 -5.29
C ALA A 25 7.03 6.58 -5.27
N ALA A 26 5.99 6.77 -6.06
CA ALA A 26 4.87 5.84 -6.19
C ALA A 26 5.33 4.47 -6.73
N ALA A 27 6.22 4.47 -7.73
CA ALA A 27 6.75 3.26 -8.35
C ALA A 27 7.53 2.38 -7.36
N VAL A 28 8.17 2.97 -6.35
CA VAL A 28 8.88 2.22 -5.31
C VAL A 28 7.95 1.84 -4.15
N THR A 29 7.10 2.78 -3.71
CA THR A 29 6.26 2.59 -2.53
C THR A 29 5.13 1.58 -2.76
N TYR A 30 4.54 1.52 -3.95
CA TYR A 30 3.44 0.60 -4.23
C TYR A 30 3.87 -0.88 -4.18
N PRO A 31 4.96 -1.31 -4.85
CA PRO A 31 5.48 -2.67 -4.67
C PRO A 31 5.84 -2.98 -3.23
N LEU A 32 6.46 -2.04 -2.49
CA LEU A 32 6.77 -2.24 -1.07
C LEU A 32 5.50 -2.44 -0.22
N TYR A 33 4.41 -1.75 -0.55
CA TYR A 33 3.11 -1.97 0.08
C TYR A 33 2.58 -3.38 -0.22
N LEU A 34 2.64 -3.81 -1.48
CA LEU A 34 2.19 -5.14 -1.90
C LEU A 34 2.98 -6.24 -1.16
N LEU A 35 4.31 -6.12 -1.10
CA LEU A 35 5.17 -7.07 -0.40
C LEU A 35 4.85 -7.26 1.09
N LYS A 36 4.26 -6.24 1.73
CA LYS A 36 3.91 -6.28 3.15
C LYS A 36 2.49 -6.79 3.41
N THR A 37 1.57 -6.56 2.48
CA THR A 37 0.13 -6.72 2.72
C THR A 37 -0.48 -7.90 1.94
N HIS A 38 0.06 -8.22 0.76
CA HIS A 38 -0.49 -9.26 -0.09
C HIS A 38 0.16 -10.62 0.20
N PRO A 39 -0.62 -11.64 0.60
CA PRO A 39 -0.07 -12.95 0.96
C PRO A 39 0.43 -13.75 -0.26
N GLU A 40 0.07 -13.33 -1.48
CA GLU A 40 0.51 -13.96 -2.73
C GLU A 40 1.99 -13.70 -3.05
N ILE A 41 2.58 -12.64 -2.48
CA ILE A 41 3.98 -12.28 -2.73
C ILE A 41 4.81 -12.62 -1.49
N GLN A 42 5.42 -13.80 -1.52
CA GLN A 42 6.18 -14.32 -0.39
C GLN A 42 7.69 -14.19 -0.63
N ILE A 43 8.33 -13.25 0.08
CA ILE A 43 9.80 -13.11 0.10
C ILE A 43 10.41 -13.96 1.23
N ASP A 44 9.79 -13.96 2.41
CA ASP A 44 10.27 -14.69 3.57
C ASP A 44 9.47 -15.97 3.79
N ARG A 45 9.95 -17.06 3.19
CA ARG A 45 9.38 -18.40 3.36
C ARG A 45 9.70 -19.04 4.71
N LYS A 46 10.76 -18.59 5.39
CA LYS A 46 11.27 -19.24 6.59
C LYS A 46 10.54 -18.77 7.84
N ASN A 47 10.31 -17.46 7.98
CA ASN A 47 9.65 -16.91 9.17
C ASN A 47 8.14 -16.68 8.99
N ASN A 48 7.63 -16.77 7.76
CA ASN A 48 6.19 -16.64 7.47
C ASN A 48 5.73 -17.67 6.43
N PRO A 49 5.66 -18.96 6.80
CA PRO A 49 5.33 -20.04 5.86
C PRO A 49 3.88 -19.96 5.34
N PHE A 50 2.96 -19.39 6.12
CA PHE A 50 1.52 -19.30 5.80
C PHE A 50 1.02 -17.85 5.79
N PRO A 51 1.42 -17.03 4.80
CA PRO A 51 1.16 -15.59 4.81
C PRO A 51 -0.33 -15.23 4.82
N TRP A 52 -1.20 -16.06 4.25
CA TRP A 52 -2.65 -15.86 4.26
C TRP A 52 -3.26 -15.90 5.68
N GLN A 53 -2.61 -16.54 6.66
CA GLN A 53 -3.09 -16.54 8.04
C GLN A 53 -3.04 -15.16 8.71
N ARG A 54 -2.28 -14.21 8.14
CA ARG A 54 -2.16 -12.85 8.68
C ARG A 54 -3.28 -11.92 8.21
N VAL A 55 -4.02 -12.31 7.18
CA VAL A 55 -5.12 -11.53 6.61
C VAL A 55 -6.44 -12.01 7.22
N GLN A 56 -7.13 -11.13 7.92
CA GLN A 56 -8.42 -11.44 8.53
C GLN A 56 -9.58 -11.16 7.57
N GLN A 57 -10.70 -11.87 7.72
CA GLN A 57 -11.85 -11.78 6.81
C GLN A 57 -12.47 -10.37 6.72
N HIS A 58 -12.37 -9.60 7.81
CA HIS A 58 -12.87 -8.23 7.89
C HIS A 58 -11.83 -7.18 7.49
N GLN A 59 -10.64 -7.59 7.08
CA GLN A 59 -9.58 -6.68 6.66
C GLN A 59 -9.59 -6.52 5.15
N ASN A 60 -9.55 -5.27 4.69
CA ASN A 60 -9.29 -4.97 3.29
C ASN A 60 -7.79 -4.83 3.07
N ILE A 61 -7.24 -5.62 2.16
CA ILE A 61 -5.81 -5.58 1.79
C ILE A 61 -5.53 -4.71 0.55
N LYS A 62 -6.55 -4.10 -0.04
CA LYS A 62 -6.38 -3.27 -1.23
C LYS A 62 -5.88 -1.90 -0.82
N LEU A 63 -5.08 -1.28 -1.67
CA LEU A 63 -4.56 0.07 -1.42
C LEU A 63 -5.70 1.09 -1.22
N LEU A 64 -6.78 0.95 -2.00
CA LEU A 64 -7.96 1.79 -1.92
C LEU A 64 -9.20 0.92 -1.75
N ASN A 65 -10.05 1.32 -0.82
CA ASN A 65 -11.30 0.63 -0.51
C ASN A 65 -12.49 1.53 -0.81
N ALA A 66 -13.31 1.16 -1.78
CA ALA A 66 -14.53 1.89 -2.12
C ALA A 66 -15.65 1.70 -1.07
N THR A 67 -15.58 0.65 -0.24
CA THR A 67 -16.64 0.30 0.72
C THR A 67 -16.04 -0.06 2.10
N PRO A 68 -15.57 0.94 2.88
CA PRO A 68 -15.00 0.71 4.21
C PRO A 68 -16.02 0.12 5.20
N GLU A 69 -17.28 0.57 5.13
CA GLU A 69 -18.36 0.14 6.03
C GLU A 69 -18.60 -1.38 6.00
N PHE A 70 -18.46 -2.00 4.82
CA PHE A 70 -18.61 -3.45 4.65
C PHE A 70 -17.63 -4.25 5.53
N TYR A 71 -16.39 -3.78 5.60
CA TYR A 71 -15.32 -4.42 6.36
C TYR A 71 -15.43 -4.10 7.85
N ALA A 72 -15.77 -2.86 8.19
CA ALA A 72 -15.99 -2.43 9.58
C ALA A 72 -17.11 -3.26 10.26
N ALA A 73 -18.24 -3.46 9.57
CA ALA A 73 -19.35 -4.26 10.09
C ALA A 73 -18.98 -5.73 10.39
N ARG A 74 -17.94 -6.25 9.74
CA ARG A 74 -17.51 -7.66 9.85
C ARG A 74 -16.44 -7.90 10.91
N LYS A 75 -15.96 -6.85 11.56
CA LYS A 75 -14.87 -6.94 12.53
C LYS A 75 -15.16 -7.92 13.67
N ASP A 76 -16.38 -7.87 14.20
CA ASP A 76 -16.80 -8.69 15.36
C ASP A 76 -17.62 -9.93 14.97
N MET A 77 -17.78 -10.20 13.66
CA MET A 77 -18.49 -11.39 13.21
C MET A 77 -17.63 -12.65 13.41
N LYS A 78 -18.14 -13.61 14.19
CA LYS A 78 -17.53 -14.94 14.27
C LYS A 78 -17.80 -15.72 12.97
N SER A 79 -16.80 -16.41 12.44
CA SER A 79 -17.03 -17.37 11.37
C SER A 79 -17.87 -18.53 11.90
N THR A 80 -19.03 -18.77 11.30
CA THR A 80 -19.81 -19.97 11.60
C THR A 80 -19.04 -21.17 11.11
N SER A 81 -18.54 -22.00 12.04
CA SER A 81 -18.02 -23.32 11.72
C SER A 81 -19.20 -24.19 11.29
N PHE A 82 -19.26 -24.54 10.01
CA PHE A 82 -20.16 -25.60 9.57
C PHE A 82 -19.74 -26.88 10.29
N LYS A 83 -20.66 -27.44 11.07
CA LYS A 83 -20.48 -28.74 11.75
C LYS A 83 -20.71 -29.87 10.77
#